data_AF-A0A3M4A7G1-F1
#
_entry.id   AF-A0A3M4A7G1-F1
#
_cell.length_a   1.000
_cell.length_b   1.000
_cell.length_c   1.000
_cell.angle_alpha   90.00
_cell.angle_beta   90.00
_cell.angle_gamma   90.00
#
_symmetry.space_group_name_H-M   'P 1'
#
loop_
_entity.id
_entity.type
_entity.pdbx_description
1 polymer ?
#
loop_
_entity_poly.entity_id
_entity_poly.type
_entity_poly.pdbx_seq_one_letter_code
_entity_poly.pdbx_strand_id
1 'polypeptide(L)'
;MEVGAIADQDGTVVEAVVSQLHVVEDDRETLELACIDPASVGPLIQVLQDAPLGKKIRIYLRANPGGNVGQLQDLIEALGRTNADVEIAVGRFAMSCAAVLWLWFALDPINPLNDPSEGRVVSVNPLKPAVLMYHRPRWPYGDYYHFIDDFKNKTIRESVREQVDMFDELFYRYLDHQGFNGVHAATYSNDHATFKHVLQHQLETYQSNKDCFIPL
;
A
#
# COMPACT_ATOMS: atom_id res chain seq x y z
N MET A 1 47.35 -15.58 63.86
CA MET A 1 48.22 -15.31 62.70
C MET A 1 47.31 -14.89 61.58
N GLU A 2 47.04 -13.60 61.52
CA GLU A 2 47.69 -12.68 60.57
C GLU A 2 47.18 -12.95 59.14
N VAL A 3 46.13 -12.27 58.70
CA VAL A 3 46.06 -10.85 58.24
C VAL A 3 46.76 -10.65 56.91
N GLY A 4 45.94 -10.25 55.93
CA GLY A 4 46.36 -9.50 54.74
C GLY A 4 45.34 -9.69 53.61
N ALA A 5 44.69 -8.68 53.04
CA ALA A 5 44.58 -7.26 53.35
C ALA A 5 43.54 -6.68 52.33
N ILE A 6 42.56 -5.90 52.83
CA ILE A 6 42.01 -4.61 52.32
C ILE A 6 41.65 -4.55 50.81
N ALA A 7 40.37 -4.58 50.41
CA ALA A 7 39.38 -3.48 50.36
C ALA A 7 39.73 -2.28 49.43
N ASP A 8 38.73 -2.00 48.58
CA ASP A 8 38.30 -0.72 47.99
C ASP A 8 38.74 -0.25 46.59
N GLN A 9 37.71 0.25 45.89
CA GLN A 9 37.65 1.16 44.74
C GLN A 9 37.91 0.53 43.35
N ASP A 10 37.09 0.74 42.32
CA ASP A 10 36.51 2.01 41.91
C ASP A 10 35.26 1.80 41.03
N GLY A 11 34.23 2.60 41.30
CA GLY A 11 33.06 2.72 40.45
C GLY A 11 33.39 3.58 39.23
N THR A 12 33.65 2.95 38.09
CA THR A 12 33.70 3.63 36.80
C THR A 12 32.45 3.32 35.99
N VAL A 13 31.61 4.35 35.95
CA VAL A 13 30.67 4.75 34.90
C VAL A 13 30.77 3.92 33.62
N VAL A 14 29.77 3.07 33.37
CA VAL A 14 29.34 2.79 32.00
C VAL A 14 28.08 3.61 31.82
N GLU A 15 28.26 4.85 31.37
CA GLU A 15 27.20 5.64 30.77
C GLU A 15 26.44 4.73 29.82
N ALA A 16 25.20 4.42 30.18
CA ALA A 16 24.24 3.91 29.23
C ALA A 16 24.17 4.97 28.14
N VAL A 17 24.87 4.74 27.04
CA VAL A 17 24.68 5.44 25.78
C VAL A 17 23.28 5.03 25.33
N VAL A 18 22.28 5.69 25.92
CA VAL A 18 20.96 5.82 25.37
C VAL A 18 21.22 6.57 24.07
N SER A 19 21.40 5.80 23.00
CA SER A 19 21.42 6.30 21.64
C SER A 19 20.19 7.17 21.52
N GLN A 20 20.41 8.48 21.59
CA GLN A 20 19.42 9.48 21.27
C GLN A 20 19.06 9.20 19.82
N LEU A 21 18.00 8.41 19.63
CA LEU A 21 17.23 8.41 18.40
C LEU A 21 16.91 9.87 18.17
N HIS A 22 17.69 10.49 17.28
CA HIS A 22 17.32 11.75 16.68
C HIS A 22 15.91 11.52 16.14
N VAL A 23 14.92 12.05 16.84
CA VAL A 23 13.59 12.22 16.29
C VAL A 23 13.83 13.25 15.20
N VAL A 24 14.12 12.78 13.98
CA VAL A 24 14.08 13.62 12.80
C VAL A 24 12.65 14.11 12.76
N GLU A 25 12.45 15.41 13.00
CA GLU A 25 11.14 16.02 12.87
C GLU A 25 10.67 15.75 11.43
N ASP A 26 9.57 15.01 11.31
CA ASP A 26 8.95 14.75 10.02
C ASP A 26 8.23 16.02 9.60
N ASP A 27 8.86 16.78 8.69
CA ASP A 27 8.37 18.04 8.18
C ASP A 27 7.22 17.89 7.17
N ARG A 28 6.75 16.66 6.94
CA ARG A 28 5.64 16.35 6.03
C ARG A 28 4.30 16.73 6.62
N GLU A 29 3.50 17.43 5.83
CA GLU A 29 2.07 17.57 6.10
C GLU A 29 1.39 16.20 5.95
N THR A 30 0.85 15.66 7.04
CA THR A 30 0.14 14.37 7.00
C THR A 30 -1.36 14.59 6.80
N LEU A 31 -1.89 14.05 5.70
CA LEU A 31 -3.29 14.06 5.32
C LEU A 31 -3.87 12.66 5.48
N GLU A 32 -4.81 12.49 6.42
CA GLU A 32 -5.50 11.21 6.59
C GLU A 32 -6.56 11.04 5.51
N LEU A 33 -6.45 9.96 4.73
CA LEU A 33 -7.45 9.57 3.74
C LEU A 33 -8.21 8.36 4.27
N ALA A 34 -9.34 8.63 4.92
CA ALA A 34 -10.13 7.60 5.61
C ALA A 34 -10.92 6.70 4.64
N CYS A 35 -11.34 7.24 3.48
CA CYS A 35 -12.15 6.56 2.47
C CYS A 35 -11.84 7.15 1.08
N ILE A 36 -12.07 6.39 0.01
CA ILE A 36 -11.97 6.87 -1.38
C ILE A 36 -13.36 7.33 -1.85
N ASP A 37 -13.78 8.51 -1.41
CA ASP A 37 -15.08 9.10 -1.76
C ASP A 37 -14.95 10.60 -2.11
N PRO A 38 -15.99 11.22 -2.71
CA PRO A 38 -15.88 12.61 -3.13
C PRO A 38 -15.57 13.61 -2.01
N ALA A 39 -16.06 13.34 -0.79
CA ALA A 39 -15.86 14.22 0.35
C ALA A 39 -14.41 14.19 0.86
N SER A 40 -13.75 13.04 0.74
CA SER A 40 -12.37 12.84 1.20
C SER A 40 -11.36 13.15 0.10
N VAL A 41 -11.66 12.76 -1.15
CA VAL A 41 -10.74 12.88 -2.29
C VAL A 41 -10.73 14.29 -2.88
N GLY A 42 -11.89 14.95 -3.01
CA GLY A 42 -11.97 16.29 -3.60
C GLY A 42 -11.03 17.32 -2.94
N PRO A 43 -11.05 17.47 -1.60
CA PRO A 43 -10.12 18.35 -0.91
C PRO A 43 -8.65 17.94 -1.08
N LEU A 44 -8.35 16.64 -1.07
CA LEU A 44 -6.99 16.15 -1.26
C LEU A 44 -6.46 16.48 -2.66
N ILE A 45 -7.27 16.31 -3.70
CA ILE A 45 -6.91 16.71 -5.08
C ILE A 45 -6.58 18.20 -5.13
N GLN A 46 -7.39 19.06 -4.49
CA GLN A 46 -7.11 20.49 -4.45
C GLN A 46 -5.76 20.79 -3.79
N VAL A 47 -5.45 20.13 -2.67
CA VAL A 47 -4.13 20.28 -2.01
C VAL A 47 -2.99 19.84 -2.91
N LEU A 48 -3.15 18.75 -3.66
CA LEU A 48 -2.13 18.23 -4.59
C LEU A 48 -1.91 19.16 -5.79
N GLN A 49 -2.97 19.80 -6.28
CA GLN A 49 -2.92 20.74 -7.41
C GLN A 49 -2.29 22.09 -7.02
N ASP A 50 -2.59 22.57 -5.81
CA ASP A 50 -2.07 23.84 -5.31
C ASP A 50 -0.67 23.72 -4.68
N ALA A 51 -0.17 22.48 -4.51
CA ALA A 51 1.11 22.25 -3.87
C ALA A 51 2.27 22.85 -4.70
N PRO A 52 3.10 23.73 -4.11
CA PRO A 52 4.32 24.17 -4.76
C PRO A 52 5.34 23.03 -4.81
N LEU A 53 6.30 23.15 -5.72
CA LEU A 53 7.44 22.22 -5.82
C LEU A 53 8.16 22.09 -4.48
N GLY A 54 8.47 20.85 -4.09
CA GLY A 54 9.15 20.53 -2.84
C GLY A 54 8.26 20.56 -1.59
N LYS A 55 6.95 20.85 -1.73
CA LYS A 55 6.00 20.62 -0.63
C LYS A 55 5.95 19.13 -0.32
N LYS A 56 6.25 18.75 0.92
CA LYS A 56 6.24 17.34 1.33
C LYS A 56 4.91 16.97 1.99
N ILE A 57 4.28 15.93 1.48
CA ILE A 57 2.95 15.46 1.91
C ILE A 57 3.04 13.97 2.22
N ARG A 58 2.37 13.54 3.28
CA ARG A 58 2.07 12.13 3.51
C ARG A 58 0.57 11.90 3.43
N ILE A 59 0.14 11.07 2.49
CA ILE A 59 -1.22 10.55 2.47
C ILE A 59 -1.24 9.28 3.33
N TYR A 60 -2.00 9.30 4.41
CA TYR A 60 -2.06 8.18 5.35
C TYR A 60 -3.38 7.41 5.24
N LEU A 61 -3.29 6.15 4.79
CA LEU A 61 -4.38 5.19 4.67
C LEU A 61 -4.50 4.40 6.00
N ARG A 62 -5.03 5.03 7.05
CA ARG A 62 -5.00 4.47 8.42
C ARG A 62 -5.70 3.11 8.57
N ALA A 63 -6.91 3.02 8.04
CA ALA A 63 -7.77 1.84 8.04
C ALA A 63 -8.82 2.01 6.93
N ASN A 64 -8.35 2.15 5.69
CA ASN A 64 -9.16 2.65 4.59
C ASN A 64 -9.91 1.49 3.90
N PRO A 65 -11.25 1.51 3.84
CA PRO A 65 -12.06 0.43 3.27
C PRO A 65 -12.16 0.49 1.73
N GLY A 66 -11.44 1.41 1.09
CA GLY A 66 -11.58 1.71 -0.33
C GLY A 66 -12.71 2.69 -0.59
N GLY A 67 -13.45 2.50 -1.67
CA GLY A 67 -14.59 3.36 -2.00
C GLY A 67 -14.92 3.35 -3.48
N ASN A 68 -15.10 4.54 -4.06
CA ASN A 68 -15.50 4.76 -5.44
C ASN A 68 -14.29 4.68 -6.39
N VAL A 69 -14.45 3.94 -7.50
CA VAL A 69 -13.36 3.77 -8.48
C VAL A 69 -13.09 5.04 -9.28
N GLY A 70 -14.11 5.84 -9.60
CA GLY A 70 -13.90 7.11 -10.29
C GLY A 70 -13.06 8.08 -9.45
N GLN A 71 -13.35 8.18 -8.15
CA GLN A 71 -12.54 9.00 -7.23
C GLN A 71 -11.10 8.50 -7.07
N LEU A 72 -10.88 7.19 -7.16
CA LEU A 72 -9.53 6.63 -7.23
C LEU A 72 -8.81 7.11 -8.51
N GLN A 73 -9.47 7.03 -9.66
CA GLN A 73 -8.89 7.44 -10.95
C GLN A 73 -8.53 8.92 -10.94
N ASP A 74 -9.44 9.78 -10.47
CA ASP A 74 -9.21 11.22 -10.32
C ASP A 74 -8.00 11.49 -9.40
N LEU A 75 -7.86 10.73 -8.30
CA LEU A 75 -6.75 10.89 -7.37
C LEU A 75 -5.41 10.42 -7.98
N ILE A 76 -5.39 9.30 -8.70
CA ILE A 76 -4.19 8.83 -9.41
C ILE A 76 -3.74 9.87 -10.45
N GLU A 77 -4.68 10.45 -11.20
CA GLU A 77 -4.40 11.50 -12.17
C GLU A 77 -3.84 12.78 -11.50
N ALA A 78 -4.42 13.20 -10.38
CA ALA A 78 -3.92 14.34 -9.62
C ALA A 78 -2.52 14.11 -9.05
N LEU A 79 -2.25 12.92 -8.50
CA LEU A 79 -0.92 12.51 -8.05
C LEU A 79 0.07 12.45 -9.23
N GLY A 80 -0.39 12.03 -10.40
CA GLY A 80 0.38 12.03 -11.66
C GLY A 80 0.90 13.40 -12.10
N ARG A 81 0.30 14.49 -11.60
CA ARG A 81 0.55 15.87 -12.02
C ARG A 81 1.02 16.79 -10.90
N THR A 82 1.13 16.28 -9.67
CA THR A 82 1.50 17.12 -8.54
C THR A 82 2.98 17.50 -8.58
N ASN A 83 3.30 18.71 -8.10
CA ASN A 83 4.68 19.12 -7.84
C ASN A 83 5.15 18.75 -6.43
N ALA A 84 4.28 18.19 -5.60
CA ALA A 84 4.61 17.78 -4.25
C ALA A 84 5.46 16.52 -4.21
N ASP A 85 6.20 16.36 -3.11
CA ASP A 85 6.79 15.09 -2.70
C ASP A 85 5.80 14.34 -1.80
N VAL A 86 5.10 13.37 -2.37
CA VAL A 86 4.04 12.60 -1.75
C VAL A 86 4.51 11.20 -1.37
N GLU A 87 4.34 10.85 -0.09
CA GLU A 87 4.41 9.48 0.39
C GLU A 87 3.02 8.95 0.70
N ILE A 88 2.69 7.77 0.15
CA ILE A 88 1.45 7.05 0.44
C ILE A 88 1.78 5.95 1.44
N ALA A 89 1.30 6.11 2.67
CA ALA A 89 1.58 5.20 3.77
C ALA A 89 0.30 4.45 4.19
N VAL A 90 0.44 3.17 4.51
CA VAL A 90 -0.66 2.35 5.05
C VAL A 90 -0.51 2.23 6.57
N GLY A 91 -1.65 2.31 7.26
CA GLY A 91 -1.76 2.02 8.68
C GLY A 91 -1.95 0.53 8.93
N ARG A 92 -3.14 0.10 9.36
CA ARG A 92 -3.43 -1.32 9.64
C ARG A 92 -3.82 -2.10 8.39
N PHE A 93 -4.65 -1.49 7.54
CA PHE A 93 -5.09 -2.10 6.30
C PHE A 93 -5.51 -1.02 5.29
N ALA A 94 -5.43 -1.39 4.01
CA ALA A 94 -6.08 -0.68 2.92
C ALA A 94 -6.84 -1.71 2.07
N MET A 95 -8.08 -1.42 1.69
CA MET A 95 -8.94 -2.33 0.93
C MET A 95 -9.28 -1.76 -0.43
N SER A 96 -9.57 -2.63 -1.41
CA SER A 96 -10.16 -2.22 -2.70
C SER A 96 -9.39 -1.05 -3.34
N CYS A 97 -10.07 0.05 -3.65
CA CYS A 97 -9.47 1.27 -4.20
C CYS A 97 -8.26 1.78 -3.43
N ALA A 98 -8.24 1.70 -2.10
CA ALA A 98 -7.10 2.15 -1.31
C ALA A 98 -5.90 1.20 -1.42
N ALA A 99 -6.15 -0.11 -1.56
CA ALA A 99 -5.11 -1.08 -1.87
C ALA A 99 -4.54 -0.84 -3.28
N VAL A 100 -5.39 -0.53 -4.26
CA VAL A 100 -4.97 -0.15 -5.62
C VAL A 100 -4.11 1.10 -5.59
N LEU A 101 -4.55 2.16 -4.89
CA LEU A 101 -3.77 3.40 -4.78
C LEU A 101 -2.35 3.14 -4.27
N TRP A 102 -2.22 2.39 -3.18
CA TRP A 102 -0.90 2.06 -2.63
C TRP A 102 -0.10 1.18 -3.59
N LEU A 103 -0.70 0.11 -4.14
CA LEU A 103 0.02 -0.81 -5.01
C LEU A 103 0.46 -0.15 -6.33
N TRP A 104 -0.32 0.78 -6.84
CA TRP A 104 -0.02 1.56 -8.05
C TRP A 104 1.32 2.28 -7.92
N PHE A 105 1.49 3.10 -6.88
CA PHE A 105 2.73 3.86 -6.65
C PHE A 105 3.83 3.07 -5.95
N ALA A 106 3.58 1.81 -5.59
CA ALA A 106 4.62 0.86 -5.21
C ALA A 106 5.29 0.25 -6.45
N LEU A 107 4.51 -0.03 -7.50
CA LEU A 107 5.00 -0.59 -8.76
C LEU A 107 5.51 0.49 -9.73
N ASP A 108 4.79 1.62 -9.81
CA ASP A 108 5.07 2.74 -10.70
C ASP A 108 5.26 4.05 -9.91
N PRO A 109 6.34 4.17 -9.12
CA PRO A 109 6.65 5.43 -8.46
C PRO A 109 6.94 6.54 -9.49
N ILE A 110 6.50 7.76 -9.18
CA ILE A 110 6.82 8.96 -9.97
C ILE A 110 8.11 9.56 -9.43
N ASN A 111 9.01 9.93 -10.35
CA ASN A 111 10.34 10.47 -10.04
C ASN A 111 11.11 9.62 -9.00
N PRO A 112 11.34 8.31 -9.27
CA PRO A 112 11.98 7.41 -8.31
C PRO A 112 13.43 7.79 -8.00
N LEU A 113 14.08 8.54 -8.89
CA LEU A 113 15.45 9.04 -8.73
C LEU A 113 15.52 10.34 -7.91
N ASN A 114 14.37 10.90 -7.53
CA ASN A 114 14.26 12.09 -6.69
C ASN A 114 14.98 13.31 -7.29
N ASP A 115 14.71 13.59 -8.58
CA ASP A 115 15.11 14.83 -9.23
C ASP A 115 14.44 16.02 -8.49
N PRO A 116 15.19 16.99 -7.98
CA PRO A 116 14.64 18.11 -7.21
C PRO A 116 13.78 19.09 -8.03
N SER A 117 13.72 18.95 -9.36
CA SER A 117 12.93 19.82 -10.24
C SER A 117 11.51 19.30 -10.52
N GLU A 118 11.19 18.09 -10.09
CA GLU A 118 9.89 17.44 -10.32
C GLU A 118 9.32 16.87 -9.01
N GLY A 119 7.99 16.84 -8.88
CA GLY A 119 7.34 16.18 -7.76
C GLY A 119 7.60 14.67 -7.76
N ARG A 120 7.60 14.07 -6.56
CA ARG A 120 7.79 12.63 -6.38
C ARG A 120 6.56 12.01 -5.74
N VAL A 121 6.10 10.87 -6.25
CA VAL A 121 4.99 10.11 -5.63
C VAL A 121 5.40 8.67 -5.46
N VAL A 122 5.36 8.17 -4.23
CA VAL A 122 5.75 6.80 -3.91
C VAL A 122 4.83 6.21 -2.84
N SER A 123 4.63 4.91 -2.89
CA SER A 123 4.12 4.16 -1.75
C SER A 123 5.25 3.68 -0.85
N VAL A 124 5.13 3.93 0.45
CA VAL A 124 6.14 3.56 1.44
C VAL A 124 5.70 2.37 2.28
N ASN A 125 6.68 1.58 2.73
CA ASN A 125 6.43 0.47 3.64
C ASN A 125 5.79 0.97 4.95
N PRO A 126 4.83 0.22 5.51
CA PRO A 126 4.18 0.62 6.75
C PRO A 126 5.15 0.50 7.93
N LEU A 127 4.99 1.36 8.94
CA LEU A 127 5.82 1.33 10.16
C LEU A 127 5.51 0.13 11.06
N LYS A 128 4.35 -0.50 10.86
CA LYS A 128 3.88 -1.70 11.57
C LYS A 128 3.30 -2.67 10.54
N PRO A 129 3.25 -3.98 10.84
CA PRO A 129 2.65 -4.94 9.92
C PRO A 129 1.27 -4.49 9.45
N ALA A 130 1.07 -4.50 8.14
CA ALA A 130 -0.18 -4.10 7.52
C ALA A 130 -0.61 -5.12 6.46
N VAL A 131 -1.83 -4.95 5.96
CA VAL A 131 -2.35 -5.81 4.89
C VAL A 131 -3.08 -4.98 3.84
N LEU A 132 -2.81 -5.28 2.57
CA LEU A 132 -3.69 -4.88 1.48
C LEU A 132 -4.74 -5.96 1.29
N MET A 133 -6.00 -5.59 1.46
CA MET A 133 -7.15 -6.44 1.11
C MET A 133 -7.53 -6.10 -0.34
N TYR A 134 -6.81 -6.69 -1.27
CA TYR A 134 -6.93 -6.37 -2.68
C TYR A 134 -8.07 -7.16 -3.31
N HIS A 135 -9.04 -6.48 -3.91
CA HIS A 135 -10.15 -7.14 -4.59
C HIS A 135 -10.72 -6.29 -5.72
N ARG A 136 -11.36 -6.95 -6.70
CA ARG A 136 -12.10 -6.26 -7.76
C ARG A 136 -13.20 -5.37 -7.18
N PRO A 137 -13.59 -4.28 -7.88
CA PRO A 137 -14.73 -3.47 -7.49
C PRO A 137 -16.02 -4.30 -7.44
N ARG A 138 -16.90 -3.92 -6.50
CA ARG A 138 -18.23 -4.50 -6.34
C ARG A 138 -19.27 -3.41 -6.42
N TRP A 139 -20.39 -3.72 -7.05
CA TRP A 139 -21.51 -2.79 -7.17
C TRP A 139 -22.68 -3.24 -6.30
N PRO A 140 -23.32 -2.31 -5.58
CA PRO A 140 -24.52 -2.62 -4.81
C PRO A 140 -25.69 -2.93 -5.77
N TYR A 141 -26.45 -3.97 -5.47
CA TYR A 141 -27.69 -4.31 -6.15
C TYR A 141 -28.69 -4.93 -5.16
N GLY A 142 -29.68 -4.14 -4.75
CA GLY A 142 -30.54 -4.50 -3.62
C GLY A 142 -29.73 -4.61 -2.34
N ASP A 143 -29.89 -5.72 -1.61
CA ASP A 143 -29.18 -5.99 -0.35
C ASP A 143 -27.81 -6.64 -0.53
N TYR A 144 -27.36 -6.87 -1.78
CA TYR A 144 -26.16 -7.63 -2.10
C TYR A 144 -25.15 -6.79 -2.87
N TYR A 145 -23.89 -7.24 -2.82
CA TYR A 145 -22.81 -6.73 -3.66
C TYR A 145 -22.48 -7.75 -4.74
N HIS A 146 -22.33 -7.27 -5.97
CA HIS A 146 -22.08 -8.11 -7.14
C HIS A 146 -20.80 -7.67 -7.85
N PHE A 147 -20.12 -8.63 -8.48
CA PHE A 147 -19.09 -8.29 -9.46
C PHE A 147 -19.74 -7.88 -10.77
N ILE A 148 -19.01 -7.10 -11.57
CA ILE A 148 -19.56 -6.65 -12.85
C ILE A 148 -19.97 -7.83 -13.76
N ASP A 149 -19.22 -8.92 -13.72
CA ASP A 149 -19.46 -10.09 -14.57
C ASP A 149 -20.82 -10.76 -14.27
N ASP A 150 -21.38 -10.55 -13.06
CA ASP A 150 -22.68 -11.09 -12.62
C ASP A 150 -23.88 -10.29 -13.16
N PHE A 151 -23.66 -9.07 -13.68
CA PHE A 151 -24.73 -8.27 -14.25
C PHE A 151 -25.21 -8.87 -15.58
N LYS A 152 -26.51 -9.18 -15.67
CA LYS A 152 -27.13 -9.65 -16.93
C LYS A 152 -27.09 -8.60 -18.05
N ASN A 153 -27.13 -7.32 -17.68
CA ASN A 153 -27.16 -6.22 -18.65
C ASN A 153 -25.77 -6.01 -19.25
N LYS A 154 -25.62 -6.30 -20.55
CA LYS A 154 -24.36 -6.15 -21.29
C LYS A 154 -23.87 -4.70 -21.33
N THR A 155 -24.74 -3.72 -21.51
CA THR A 155 -24.38 -2.30 -21.55
C THR A 155 -23.78 -1.83 -20.22
N ILE A 156 -24.34 -2.26 -19.09
CA ILE A 156 -23.77 -1.96 -17.76
C ILE A 156 -22.36 -2.57 -17.65
N ARG A 157 -22.20 -3.83 -18.04
CA ARG A 157 -20.90 -4.50 -18.02
C ARG A 157 -19.85 -3.78 -18.85
N GLU A 158 -20.21 -3.36 -20.06
CA GLU A 158 -19.30 -2.63 -20.95
C GLU A 158 -18.95 -1.25 -20.40
N SER A 159 -19.91 -0.55 -19.79
CA SER A 159 -19.70 0.82 -19.29
C SER A 159 -18.70 0.95 -18.14
N VAL A 160 -18.42 -0.13 -17.40
CA VAL A 160 -17.49 -0.12 -16.26
C VAL A 160 -16.39 -1.19 -16.39
N ARG A 161 -16.26 -1.83 -17.56
CA ARG A 161 -15.25 -2.87 -17.79
C ARG A 161 -13.83 -2.34 -17.57
N GLU A 162 -13.55 -1.13 -18.07
CA GLU A 162 -12.24 -0.47 -17.90
C GLU A 162 -11.85 -0.31 -16.42
N GLN A 163 -12.82 -0.06 -15.54
CA GLN A 163 -12.57 0.03 -14.10
C GLN A 163 -12.14 -1.31 -13.50
N VAL A 164 -12.64 -2.43 -14.03
CA VAL A 164 -12.25 -3.77 -13.59
C VAL A 164 -10.91 -4.18 -14.19
N ASP A 165 -10.68 -3.87 -15.46
CA ASP A 165 -9.44 -4.18 -16.15
C ASP A 165 -8.25 -3.50 -15.46
N MET A 166 -8.41 -2.25 -15.00
CA MET A 166 -7.41 -1.55 -14.19
C MET A 166 -6.98 -2.35 -12.94
N PHE A 167 -7.91 -2.97 -12.23
CA PHE A 167 -7.62 -3.77 -11.04
C PHE A 167 -6.96 -5.10 -11.41
N ASP A 168 -7.41 -5.75 -12.48
CA ASP A 168 -6.85 -7.01 -12.94
C ASP A 168 -5.41 -6.84 -13.44
N GLU A 169 -5.19 -5.86 -14.31
CA GLU A 169 -3.89 -5.55 -14.87
C GLU A 169 -2.88 -5.24 -13.76
N LEU A 170 -3.26 -4.40 -12.79
CA LEU A 170 -2.37 -4.10 -11.67
C LEU A 170 -2.04 -5.33 -10.82
N PHE A 171 -3.01 -6.22 -10.57
CA PHE A 171 -2.75 -7.45 -9.82
C PHE A 171 -1.77 -8.38 -10.56
N TYR A 172 -1.96 -8.58 -11.86
CA TYR A 172 -1.06 -9.43 -12.65
C TYR A 172 0.34 -8.82 -12.77
N ARG A 173 0.44 -7.49 -12.90
CA ARG A 173 1.72 -6.77 -12.85
C ARG A 173 2.41 -6.92 -11.51
N TYR A 174 1.66 -6.88 -10.41
CA TYR A 174 2.20 -7.18 -9.07
C TYR A 174 2.75 -8.60 -9.01
N LEU A 175 2.00 -9.62 -9.45
CA LEU A 175 2.50 -11.01 -9.44
C LEU A 175 3.77 -11.16 -10.27
N ASP A 176 3.82 -10.56 -11.45
CA ASP A 176 5.02 -10.56 -12.28
C ASP A 176 6.21 -9.88 -11.58
N HIS A 177 5.98 -8.71 -10.96
CA HIS A 177 6.99 -8.01 -10.17
C HIS A 177 7.50 -8.84 -8.97
N GLN A 178 6.66 -9.69 -8.37
CA GLN A 178 7.06 -10.64 -7.34
C GLN A 178 7.82 -11.87 -7.89
N GLY A 179 8.01 -11.96 -9.20
CA GLY A 179 8.73 -13.05 -9.86
C GLY A 179 7.87 -14.27 -10.16
N PHE A 180 6.54 -14.12 -10.29
CA PHE A 180 5.65 -15.25 -10.58
C PHE A 180 6.04 -15.99 -11.87
N ASN A 181 6.56 -15.29 -12.88
CA ASN A 181 7.06 -15.88 -14.13
C ASN A 181 8.25 -16.84 -13.93
N GLY A 182 8.96 -16.74 -12.80
CA GLY A 182 10.03 -17.66 -12.42
C GLY A 182 9.55 -18.89 -11.63
N VAL A 183 8.25 -19.03 -11.36
CA VAL A 183 7.72 -20.15 -10.58
C VAL A 183 7.66 -21.41 -11.44
N HIS A 184 8.62 -22.31 -11.24
CA HIS A 184 8.74 -23.55 -12.04
C HIS A 184 7.75 -24.65 -11.65
N ALA A 185 7.22 -24.62 -10.42
CA ALA A 185 6.25 -25.58 -9.94
C ALA A 185 5.20 -24.91 -9.04
N ALA A 186 3.94 -24.99 -9.46
CA ALA A 186 2.78 -24.50 -8.69
C ALA A 186 2.67 -25.21 -7.32
N THR A 187 3.04 -26.48 -7.28
CA THR A 187 3.04 -27.31 -6.06
C THR A 187 4.32 -28.13 -5.99
N TYR A 188 4.80 -28.34 -4.77
CA TYR A 188 5.92 -29.22 -4.45
C TYR A 188 5.42 -30.28 -3.47
N SER A 189 5.70 -31.55 -3.72
CA SER A 189 5.29 -32.65 -2.85
C SER A 189 6.49 -33.45 -2.36
N ASN A 190 6.42 -33.91 -1.12
CA ASN A 190 7.29 -34.94 -0.55
C ASN A 190 6.43 -36.02 0.13
N ASP A 191 7.07 -37.01 0.77
CA ASP A 191 6.38 -38.15 1.40
C ASP A 191 5.43 -37.77 2.56
N HIS A 192 5.51 -36.52 3.04
CA HIS A 192 4.79 -36.07 4.23
C HIS A 192 3.76 -34.97 3.92
N ALA A 193 3.96 -34.19 2.85
CA ALA A 193 3.13 -33.03 2.55
C ALA A 193 3.23 -32.58 1.08
N THR A 194 2.18 -31.90 0.64
CA THR A 194 2.16 -31.10 -0.58
C THR A 194 2.06 -29.63 -0.20
N PHE A 195 3.00 -28.84 -0.69
CA PHE A 195 3.12 -27.40 -0.50
C PHE A 195 2.71 -26.69 -1.78
N LYS A 196 2.03 -25.54 -1.66
CA LYS A 196 1.71 -24.66 -2.78
C LYS A 196 2.60 -23.43 -2.74
N HIS A 197 3.11 -23.01 -3.89
CA HIS A 197 3.89 -21.77 -3.98
C HIS A 197 3.02 -20.58 -3.57
N VAL A 198 3.54 -19.66 -2.76
CA VAL A 198 2.74 -18.55 -2.19
C VAL A 198 2.11 -17.67 -3.28
N LEU A 199 2.82 -17.37 -4.36
CA LEU A 199 2.30 -16.58 -5.47
C LEU A 199 1.24 -17.35 -6.30
N GLN A 200 1.37 -18.68 -6.40
CA GLN A 200 0.34 -19.52 -7.00
C GLN A 200 -0.93 -19.50 -6.15
N HIS A 201 -0.78 -19.57 -4.82
CA HIS A 201 -1.91 -19.46 -3.91
C HIS A 201 -2.60 -18.10 -4.00
N GLN A 202 -1.83 -16.99 -4.09
CA GLN A 202 -2.39 -15.65 -4.30
C GLN A 202 -3.15 -15.55 -5.63
N LEU A 203 -2.57 -16.04 -6.74
CA LEU A 203 -3.21 -16.07 -8.05
C LEU A 203 -4.56 -16.81 -8.00
N GLU A 204 -4.58 -18.01 -7.43
CA GLU A 204 -5.81 -18.81 -7.34
C GLU A 204 -6.87 -18.13 -6.48
N THR A 205 -6.48 -17.53 -5.35
CA THR A 205 -7.40 -16.83 -4.45
C THR A 205 -8.05 -15.64 -5.16
N TYR A 206 -7.24 -14.86 -5.89
CA TYR A 206 -7.76 -13.77 -6.73
C TYR A 206 -8.60 -14.29 -7.89
N GLN A 207 -8.23 -15.36 -8.57
CA GLN A 207 -9.02 -15.87 -9.70
C GLN A 207 -10.35 -16.49 -9.27
N SER A 208 -10.40 -17.14 -8.10
CA SER A 208 -11.62 -17.79 -7.59
C SER A 208 -12.61 -16.77 -7.02
N ASN A 209 -12.13 -15.88 -6.14
CA ASN A 209 -13.00 -15.00 -5.35
C ASN A 209 -12.92 -13.53 -5.77
N LYS A 210 -11.99 -13.19 -6.69
CA LYS A 210 -11.64 -11.81 -7.06
C LYS A 210 -11.10 -10.98 -5.91
N ASP A 211 -10.57 -11.67 -4.90
CA ASP A 211 -10.07 -11.14 -3.63
C ASP A 211 -8.74 -11.81 -3.29
N CYS A 212 -7.81 -11.08 -2.69
CA CYS A 212 -6.61 -11.63 -2.08
C CYS A 212 -6.07 -10.71 -0.97
N PHE A 213 -5.22 -11.28 -0.11
CA PHE A 213 -4.50 -10.54 0.91
C PHE A 213 -3.02 -10.46 0.54
N ILE A 214 -2.48 -9.24 0.55
CA ILE A 214 -1.06 -8.97 0.34
C ILE A 214 -0.49 -8.42 1.66
N PRO A 215 0.35 -9.19 2.38
CA PRO A 215 1.00 -8.69 3.59
C PRO A 215 2.06 -7.63 3.23
N LEU A 216 2.15 -6.57 4.05
CA LEU A 216 3.13 -5.49 3.95
C LEU A 216 4.00 -5.40 5.22
#